data_AF-A0A847FV41-F1
#
_entry.id   AF-A0A847FV41-F1
#
_cell.length_a   1.000
_cell.length_b   1.000
_cell.length_c   1.000
_cell.angle_alpha   90.00
_cell.angle_beta   90.00
_cell.angle_gamma   90.00
#
_symmetry.space_group_name_H-M   'P 1'
#
loop_
_entity.id
_entity.type
_entity.pdbx_description
1 polymer ?
#
loop_
_entity_poly.entity_id
_entity_poly.type
_entity_poly.pdbx_seq_one_letter_code
_entity_poly.pdbx_strand_id
1 'polypeptide(L)'
;YLQLAFVARSSSGATVSVAGVTMYATTTYLILAAVAVVLLVALAAVAYFWRGRELLAAGVSLAAVTILGLITVRAMWGPSFGRASDPRELLVVPERATSPQVRLLVSELEELSLELRGDAHTLPVTVDAGTGPVVAWYLRDWPVTSVESLSSPPETMAAVTLAHACAEPGECDPAIGETFAGQGFPLRSHWLPWGLWGQDLLRWLMFGEGAEPIVDREVVLWVADTGS
;
A
#
# COMPACT_ATOMS: atom_id res chain seq x y z
N TYR A 1 -1.01 -23.67 -21.76
CA TYR A 1 -2.29 -23.20 -21.15
C TYR A 1 -2.13 -22.04 -20.17
N LEU A 2 -0.92 -21.77 -19.65
CA LEU A 2 -0.63 -20.64 -18.74
C LEU A 2 -0.58 -19.25 -19.41
N GLN A 3 -0.31 -19.18 -20.72
CA GLN A 3 -0.17 -17.88 -21.40
C GLN A 3 -1.49 -17.13 -21.67
N LEU A 4 -2.65 -17.79 -21.56
CA LEU A 4 -3.95 -17.13 -21.74
C LEU A 4 -4.47 -16.47 -20.44
N ALA A 5 -3.86 -16.75 -19.29
CA ALA A 5 -4.18 -16.06 -18.03
C ALA A 5 -3.47 -14.70 -17.90
N PHE A 6 -2.38 -14.49 -18.66
CA PHE A 6 -1.48 -13.35 -18.52
C PHE A 6 -2.01 -12.04 -19.15
N VAL A 7 -2.86 -12.12 -20.18
CA VAL A 7 -3.36 -10.93 -20.90
C VAL A 7 -4.63 -10.32 -20.26
N ALA A 8 -5.21 -10.97 -19.26
CA ALA A 8 -6.49 -10.53 -18.67
C ALA A 8 -6.34 -9.65 -17.40
N ARG A 9 -5.13 -9.32 -16.94
CA ARG A 9 -4.92 -8.60 -15.67
C ARG A 9 -4.27 -7.22 -15.82
N SER A 10 -4.48 -6.56 -16.96
CA SER A 10 -3.99 -5.19 -17.21
C SER A 10 -5.08 -4.18 -17.60
N SER A 11 -6.36 -4.40 -17.27
CA SER A 11 -7.35 -3.33 -17.38
C SER A 11 -8.47 -3.39 -16.35
N SER A 12 -8.77 -2.19 -15.85
CA SER A 12 -9.99 -1.76 -15.16
C SER A 12 -10.06 -2.07 -13.66
N GLY A 13 -10.14 -1.00 -12.87
CA GLY A 13 -10.22 -1.00 -11.41
C GLY A 13 -11.02 -2.15 -10.82
N ALA A 14 -10.32 -3.06 -10.15
CA ALA A 14 -10.92 -4.12 -9.37
C ALA A 14 -11.40 -3.53 -8.05
N THR A 15 -12.67 -3.13 -8.02
CA THR A 15 -13.42 -3.09 -6.76
C THR A 15 -13.54 -4.52 -6.26
N VAL A 16 -12.66 -4.91 -5.34
CA VAL A 16 -12.70 -6.22 -4.69
C VAL A 16 -13.93 -6.29 -3.79
N SER A 17 -14.97 -6.99 -4.22
CA SER A 17 -16.11 -7.31 -3.35
C SER A 17 -15.81 -8.59 -2.59
N VAL A 18 -15.35 -8.47 -1.35
CA VAL A 18 -15.37 -9.59 -0.40
C VAL A 18 -16.73 -9.61 0.29
N ALA A 19 -17.48 -10.69 0.08
CA ALA A 19 -18.66 -11.09 0.86
C ALA A 19 -19.86 -10.13 0.89
N GLY A 20 -20.10 -9.29 -0.13
CA GLY A 20 -21.35 -8.49 -0.21
C GLY A 20 -21.57 -7.47 0.92
N VAL A 21 -20.61 -7.29 1.82
CA VAL A 21 -20.71 -6.38 2.98
C VAL A 21 -20.15 -4.98 2.67
N THR A 22 -19.48 -4.76 1.54
CA THR A 22 -18.78 -3.49 1.28
C THR A 22 -19.63 -2.35 0.71
N MET A 23 -20.91 -2.56 0.37
CA MET A 23 -21.78 -1.48 -0.14
C MET A 23 -22.77 -0.90 0.88
N TYR A 24 -23.15 -1.64 1.93
CA TYR A 24 -24.07 -1.13 2.95
C TYR A 24 -23.39 -0.28 4.03
N ALA A 25 -22.10 -0.53 4.28
CA ALA A 25 -21.31 0.21 5.25
C ALA A 25 -21.20 1.69 4.84
N THR A 26 -20.82 1.98 3.60
CA THR A 26 -20.55 3.34 3.12
C THR A 26 -21.80 4.24 3.18
N THR A 27 -22.95 3.72 2.74
CA THR A 27 -24.23 4.46 2.79
C THR A 27 -24.68 4.69 4.23
N THR A 28 -24.54 3.70 5.11
CA THR A 28 -24.92 3.82 6.53
C THR A 28 -24.04 4.84 7.26
N TYR A 29 -22.73 4.85 7.00
CA TYR A 29 -21.81 5.84 7.56
C TYR A 29 -22.09 7.26 7.05
N LEU A 30 -22.44 7.42 5.77
CA LEU A 30 -22.83 8.72 5.21
C LEU A 30 -24.17 9.23 5.78
N ILE A 31 -25.14 8.34 5.98
CA ILE A 31 -26.42 8.68 6.63
C ILE A 31 -26.19 9.09 8.08
N LEU A 32 -25.40 8.34 8.84
CA LEU A 32 -25.08 8.68 10.23
C LEU A 32 -24.32 10.01 10.34
N ALA A 33 -23.37 10.27 9.44
CA ALA A 33 -22.66 11.55 9.36
C ALA A 33 -23.62 12.71 9.04
N ALA A 34 -24.53 12.52 8.07
CA ALA A 34 -25.55 13.51 7.73
C ALA A 34 -26.51 13.77 8.91
N VAL A 35 -26.95 12.72 9.61
CA VAL A 35 -27.80 12.84 10.81
C VAL A 35 -27.07 13.60 11.91
N ALA A 36 -25.79 13.31 12.17
CA ALA A 36 -24.99 14.01 13.17
C ALA A 36 -24.84 15.51 12.84
N VAL A 37 -24.59 15.85 11.58
CA VAL A 37 -24.52 17.25 11.12
C VAL A 37 -25.86 17.95 11.29
N VAL A 38 -26.97 17.32 10.89
CA VAL A 38 -28.32 17.87 11.06
C VAL A 38 -28.63 18.08 12.54
N LEU A 39 -28.25 17.15 13.41
CA LEU A 39 -28.49 17.25 14.85
C LEU A 39 -27.69 18.41 15.47
N LEU A 40 -26.44 18.59 15.06
CA LEU A 40 -25.59 19.71 15.49
C LEU A 40 -26.14 21.06 15.03
N VAL A 41 -26.59 21.16 13.78
CA VAL A 41 -27.22 22.38 13.24
C VAL A 41 -28.53 22.68 13.96
N ALA A 42 -29.35 21.65 14.24
CA ALA A 42 -30.60 21.80 14.98
C ALA A 42 -30.36 22.28 16.43
N LEU A 43 -29.39 21.68 17.13
CA LEU A 43 -28.99 22.10 18.48
C LEU A 43 -28.48 23.54 18.50
N ALA A 44 -27.67 23.92 17.51
CA ALA A 44 -27.17 25.30 17.37
C ALA A 44 -28.31 26.30 17.09
N ALA A 45 -29.27 25.93 16.24
CA ALA A 45 -30.43 26.77 15.93
C ALA A 45 -31.35 26.96 17.15
N VAL A 46 -31.61 25.89 17.92
CA VAL A 46 -32.39 25.95 19.16
C VAL A 46 -31.69 26.81 20.21
N ALA A 47 -30.37 26.65 20.39
CA ALA A 47 -29.58 27.45 21.31
C ALA A 47 -29.56 28.94 20.95
N TYR A 48 -29.48 29.24 19.64
CA TYR A 48 -29.56 30.61 19.12
C TYR A 48 -30.92 31.25 19.39
N PHE A 49 -32.02 30.53 19.12
CA PHE A 49 -33.38 31.06 19.27
C PHE A 49 -33.77 31.32 20.73
N TRP A 50 -33.23 30.57 21.68
CA TRP A 50 -33.64 30.67 23.08
C TRP A 50 -32.87 31.70 23.92
N ARG A 51 -31.61 32.03 23.58
CA ARG A 51 -30.70 32.60 24.60
C ARG A 51 -29.67 33.62 24.10
N GLY A 52 -29.70 34.00 22.83
CA GLY A 52 -28.99 35.17 22.30
C GLY A 52 -27.48 35.00 22.02
N ARG A 53 -26.85 36.10 21.58
CA ARG A 53 -25.57 36.15 20.83
C ARG A 53 -24.33 35.68 21.61
N GLU A 54 -24.37 35.68 22.94
CA GLU A 54 -23.25 35.24 23.80
C GLU A 54 -22.99 33.73 23.68
N LEU A 55 -24.00 32.93 23.28
CA LEU A 55 -23.85 31.51 23.01
C LEU A 55 -23.27 31.19 21.63
N LEU A 56 -23.11 32.16 20.73
CA LEU A 56 -22.42 31.91 19.46
C LEU A 56 -20.95 31.54 19.70
N ALA A 57 -20.29 32.17 20.67
CA ALA A 57 -18.92 31.81 21.04
C ALA A 57 -18.85 30.41 21.68
N ALA A 58 -19.83 30.05 22.51
CA ALA A 58 -19.94 28.72 23.11
C ALA A 58 -20.27 27.64 22.06
N GLY A 59 -21.13 27.93 21.09
CA GLY A 59 -21.47 27.04 19.98
C GLY A 59 -20.30 26.84 19.02
N VAL A 60 -19.58 27.91 18.68
CA VAL A 60 -18.37 27.84 17.84
C VAL A 60 -17.27 27.05 18.53
N SER A 61 -17.04 27.27 19.83
CA SER A 61 -16.04 26.49 20.58
C SER A 61 -16.43 25.02 20.71
N LEU A 62 -17.70 24.71 20.96
CA LEU A 62 -18.18 23.32 20.97
C LEU A 62 -18.03 22.66 19.59
N ALA A 63 -18.38 23.36 18.52
CA ALA A 63 -18.20 22.87 17.15
C ALA A 63 -16.71 22.64 16.84
N ALA A 64 -15.83 23.57 17.22
CA ALA A 64 -14.38 23.43 17.04
C ALA A 64 -13.82 22.22 17.80
N VAL A 65 -14.23 22.02 19.07
CA VAL A 65 -13.83 20.85 19.88
C VAL A 65 -14.36 19.56 19.27
N THR A 66 -15.59 19.55 18.76
CA THR A 66 -16.19 18.36 18.12
C THR A 66 -15.47 18.02 16.82
N ILE A 67 -15.15 19.01 16.00
CA ILE A 67 -14.37 18.84 14.76
C ILE A 67 -12.96 18.33 15.09
N LEU A 68 -12.28 18.91 16.08
CA LEU A 68 -10.97 18.41 16.53
C LEU A 68 -11.06 16.97 17.07
N GLY A 69 -12.11 16.65 17.82
CA GLY A 69 -12.39 15.30 18.32
C GLY A 69 -12.57 14.28 17.18
N LEU A 70 -13.34 14.65 16.15
CA LEU A 70 -13.50 13.81 14.96
C LEU A 70 -12.19 13.63 14.18
N ILE A 71 -11.40 14.71 14.04
CA ILE A 71 -10.08 14.66 13.38
C ILE A 71 -9.14 13.74 14.16
N THR A 72 -9.11 13.83 15.50
CA THR A 72 -8.24 12.99 16.35
C THR A 72 -8.65 11.52 16.31
N VAL A 73 -9.96 11.21 16.37
CA VAL A 73 -10.46 9.83 16.21
C VAL A 73 -10.12 9.29 14.82
N ARG A 74 -10.30 10.08 13.75
CA ARG A 74 -9.92 9.68 12.39
C ARG A 74 -8.42 9.45 12.25
N ALA A 75 -7.60 10.31 12.85
CA ALA A 75 -6.14 10.20 12.87
C ALA A 75 -5.65 8.99 13.68
N MET A 76 -6.39 8.54 14.69
CA MET A 76 -6.07 7.30 15.42
C MET A 76 -6.51 6.04 14.67
N TRP A 77 -7.64 6.08 13.97
CA TRP A 77 -8.23 4.88 13.36
C TRP A 77 -7.49 4.39 12.11
N GLY A 78 -7.08 5.28 11.20
CA GLY A 78 -6.39 4.91 9.95
C GLY A 78 -5.09 4.12 10.18
N PRO A 79 -4.15 4.66 10.97
CA PRO A 79 -2.89 3.98 11.28
C PRO A 79 -3.08 2.68 12.06
N SER A 80 -4.12 2.58 12.91
CA SER A 80 -4.34 1.41 13.77
C SER A 80 -4.83 0.17 13.03
N PHE A 81 -5.56 0.34 11.91
CA PHE A 81 -6.34 -0.77 11.32
C PHE A 81 -5.92 -1.20 9.90
N GLY A 82 -4.89 -0.61 9.28
CA GLY A 82 -4.35 -1.19 8.04
C GLY A 82 -3.65 -0.26 7.07
N ARG A 83 -3.60 1.06 7.35
CA ARG A 83 -2.96 2.05 6.45
C ARG A 83 -1.67 2.66 7.00
N ALA A 84 -1.07 2.05 8.03
CA ALA A 84 0.19 2.51 8.62
C ALA A 84 1.35 2.65 7.62
N SER A 85 1.28 1.95 6.49
CA SER A 85 2.27 1.99 5.41
C SER A 85 1.73 2.59 4.11
N ASP A 86 0.51 3.16 4.12
CA ASP A 86 -0.03 3.83 2.93
C ASP A 86 0.65 5.21 2.78
N PRO A 87 1.36 5.45 1.67
CA PRO A 87 2.05 6.73 1.45
C PRO A 87 1.08 7.92 1.33
N ARG A 88 -0.24 7.67 1.18
CA ARG A 88 -1.28 8.71 1.15
C ARG A 88 -1.67 9.23 2.53
N GLU A 89 -1.20 8.60 3.61
CA GLU A 89 -1.37 9.11 4.97
C GLU A 89 -0.26 10.11 5.32
N LEU A 90 -0.60 11.40 5.45
CA LEU A 90 0.40 12.47 5.70
C LEU A 90 1.19 12.33 7.01
N LEU A 91 0.71 11.52 7.95
CA LEU A 91 1.42 11.23 9.19
C LEU A 91 2.57 10.22 8.98
N VAL A 92 2.53 9.47 7.88
CA VAL A 92 3.60 8.55 7.49
C VAL A 92 4.63 9.36 6.72
N VAL A 93 5.86 9.42 7.24
CA VAL A 93 6.97 10.07 6.52
C VAL A 93 7.23 9.29 5.23
N PRO A 94 7.04 9.89 4.04
CA PRO A 94 7.06 9.15 2.76
C PRO A 94 8.39 8.42 2.53
N GLU A 95 9.50 9.02 2.97
CA GLU A 95 10.85 8.45 2.85
C GLU A 95 11.07 7.16 3.66
N ARG A 96 10.16 6.83 4.59
CA ARG A 96 10.27 5.69 5.51
C ARG A 96 9.18 4.63 5.32
N ALA A 97 8.18 4.87 4.47
CA ALA A 97 7.10 3.93 4.25
C ALA A 97 7.59 2.73 3.43
N THR A 98 7.56 1.53 4.02
CA THR A 98 7.72 0.29 3.26
C THR A 98 6.40 -0.03 2.58
N SER A 99 6.45 -0.27 1.28
CA SER A 99 5.28 -0.64 0.49
C SER A 99 4.66 -1.94 1.01
N PRO A 100 3.32 -2.03 1.13
CA PRO A 100 2.62 -3.27 1.47
C PRO A 100 2.92 -4.42 0.50
N GLN A 101 3.29 -4.10 -0.75
CA GLN A 101 3.57 -5.10 -1.79
C GLN A 101 4.83 -5.92 -1.53
N VAL A 102 5.69 -5.50 -0.60
CA VAL A 102 6.81 -6.35 -0.12
C VAL A 102 6.31 -7.63 0.54
N ARG A 103 5.10 -7.61 1.12
CA ARG A 103 4.47 -8.85 1.63
C ARG A 103 4.04 -9.79 0.52
N LEU A 104 3.69 -9.26 -0.66
CA LEU A 104 3.36 -10.06 -1.82
C LEU A 104 4.60 -10.78 -2.35
N LEU A 105 5.75 -10.11 -2.38
CA LEU A 105 7.04 -10.76 -2.68
C LEU A 105 7.28 -11.99 -1.79
N VAL A 106 7.03 -11.86 -0.48
CA VAL A 106 7.19 -12.98 0.46
C VAL A 106 6.14 -14.06 0.24
N SER A 107 4.88 -13.71 0.01
CA SER A 107 3.83 -14.72 -0.23
C SER A 107 4.07 -15.52 -1.51
N GLU A 108 4.54 -14.88 -2.59
CA GLU A 108 4.89 -15.57 -3.84
C GLU A 108 6.07 -16.52 -3.62
N LEU A 109 7.07 -16.11 -2.82
CA LEU A 109 8.15 -17.00 -2.41
C LEU A 109 7.65 -18.18 -1.57
N GLU A 110 6.72 -17.95 -0.62
CA GLU A 110 6.12 -19.00 0.20
C GLU A 110 5.37 -20.01 -0.66
N GLU A 111 4.56 -19.54 -1.60
CA GLU A 111 3.82 -20.38 -2.55
C GLU A 111 4.79 -21.20 -3.41
N LEU A 112 5.83 -20.58 -3.95
CA LEU A 112 6.87 -21.27 -4.72
C LEU A 112 7.63 -22.31 -3.87
N SER A 113 7.93 -22.00 -2.62
CA SER A 113 8.60 -22.91 -1.69
C SER A 113 7.71 -24.10 -1.33
N LEU A 114 6.42 -23.88 -1.12
CA LEU A 114 5.44 -24.94 -0.91
C LEU A 114 5.35 -25.86 -2.12
N GLU A 115 5.34 -25.32 -3.34
CA GLU A 115 5.26 -26.10 -4.57
C GLU A 115 6.53 -26.95 -4.79
N LEU A 116 7.72 -26.38 -4.58
CA LEU A 116 8.99 -27.03 -4.91
C LEU A 116 9.56 -27.89 -3.78
N ARG A 117 9.35 -27.50 -2.52
CA ARG A 117 9.97 -28.12 -1.33
C ARG A 117 8.96 -28.72 -0.37
N GLY A 118 7.68 -28.38 -0.48
CA GLY A 118 6.62 -28.84 0.43
C GLY A 118 6.58 -28.11 1.78
N ASP A 119 7.40 -27.07 1.96
CA ASP A 119 7.45 -26.22 3.17
C ASP A 119 7.65 -24.76 2.75
N ALA A 120 6.97 -23.83 3.41
CA ALA A 120 6.90 -22.42 3.03
C ALA A 120 8.21 -21.64 3.14
N HIS A 121 9.23 -22.10 3.89
CA HIS A 121 10.44 -21.31 4.15
C HIS A 121 11.76 -22.05 3.89
N THR A 122 11.74 -23.11 3.08
CA THR A 122 12.91 -23.96 2.86
C THR A 122 13.58 -23.81 1.50
N LEU A 123 12.99 -23.02 0.60
CA LEU A 123 13.58 -22.72 -0.70
C LEU A 123 14.83 -21.81 -0.50
N PRO A 124 16.01 -22.22 -0.99
CA PRO A 124 17.21 -21.37 -0.99
C PRO A 124 17.02 -20.16 -1.91
N VAL A 125 17.33 -18.96 -1.41
CA VAL A 125 17.20 -17.71 -2.16
C VAL A 125 18.52 -16.95 -2.17
N THR A 126 18.96 -16.50 -3.35
CA THR A 126 20.13 -15.60 -3.46
C THR A 126 19.68 -14.15 -3.44
N VAL A 127 20.25 -13.32 -2.59
CA VAL A 127 19.83 -11.92 -2.43
C VAL A 127 21.00 -10.98 -2.67
N ASP A 128 20.80 -9.99 -3.54
CA ASP A 128 21.72 -8.89 -3.74
C ASP A 128 21.79 -8.02 -2.47
N ALA A 129 22.99 -7.82 -1.94
CA ALA A 129 23.26 -6.98 -0.76
C ALA A 129 22.78 -5.53 -0.94
N GLY A 130 22.69 -5.04 -2.19
CA GLY A 130 22.17 -3.73 -2.53
C GLY A 130 20.70 -3.53 -2.13
N THR A 131 19.89 -4.59 -2.01
CA THR A 131 18.46 -4.53 -1.65
C THR A 131 18.20 -3.90 -0.27
N GLY A 132 19.19 -3.94 0.62
CA GLY A 132 19.18 -3.25 1.90
C GLY A 132 18.43 -3.97 3.03
N PRO A 133 18.36 -3.34 4.22
CA PRO A 133 17.96 -4.02 5.45
C PRO A 133 16.48 -4.38 5.51
N VAL A 134 15.62 -3.74 4.72
CA VAL A 134 14.18 -4.04 4.69
C VAL A 134 13.95 -5.43 4.12
N VAL A 135 14.55 -5.73 2.96
CA VAL A 135 14.44 -7.06 2.32
C VAL A 135 15.07 -8.12 3.21
N ALA A 136 16.25 -7.84 3.80
CA ALA A 136 16.90 -8.74 4.75
C ALA A 136 16.02 -9.07 5.97
N TRP A 137 15.22 -8.10 6.45
CA TRP A 137 14.29 -8.35 7.56
C TRP A 137 13.12 -9.25 7.15
N TYR A 138 12.55 -9.05 5.95
CA TYR A 138 11.45 -9.88 5.45
C TYR A 138 11.87 -11.30 5.10
N LEU A 139 13.12 -11.48 4.65
CA LEU A 139 13.69 -12.79 4.31
C LEU A 139 14.48 -13.42 5.47
N ARG A 140 14.37 -12.90 6.69
CA ARG A 140 15.18 -13.36 7.85
C ARG A 140 14.97 -14.85 8.21
N ASP A 141 13.79 -15.37 7.92
CA ASP A 141 13.38 -16.73 8.26
C ASP A 141 13.67 -17.72 7.10
N TRP A 142 14.36 -17.27 6.05
CA TRP A 142 14.69 -18.04 4.85
C TRP A 142 16.18 -18.43 4.80
N PRO A 143 16.53 -19.55 4.12
CA PRO A 143 17.91 -19.89 3.81
C PRO A 143 18.46 -18.97 2.69
N VAL A 144 18.94 -17.78 3.09
CA VAL A 144 19.44 -16.75 2.18
C VAL A 144 20.95 -16.80 2.00
N THR A 145 21.40 -16.73 0.74
CA THR A 145 22.78 -16.46 0.37
C THR A 145 22.90 -15.03 -0.13
N SER A 146 23.64 -14.16 0.59
CA SER A 146 23.83 -12.77 0.16
C SER A 146 25.05 -12.64 -0.75
N VAL A 147 24.88 -11.94 -1.88
CA VAL A 147 25.94 -11.64 -2.85
C VAL A 147 26.03 -10.14 -3.08
N GLU A 148 27.23 -9.63 -3.41
CA GLU A 148 27.43 -8.18 -3.63
C GLU A 148 26.74 -7.67 -4.89
N SER A 149 26.62 -8.53 -5.92
CA SER A 149 25.86 -8.27 -7.14
C SER A 149 25.60 -9.59 -7.87
N LEU A 150 24.41 -9.73 -8.48
CA LEU A 150 24.06 -10.86 -9.35
C LEU A 150 24.64 -10.66 -10.75
N SER A 151 25.96 -10.90 -10.86
CA SER A 151 26.72 -10.81 -12.12
C SER A 151 26.80 -12.13 -12.90
N SER A 152 26.25 -13.22 -12.33
CA SER A 152 26.13 -14.53 -12.96
C SER A 152 24.89 -15.26 -12.42
N PRO A 153 24.34 -16.23 -13.17
CA PRO A 153 23.21 -17.02 -12.70
C PRO A 153 23.51 -17.70 -11.36
N PRO A 154 22.67 -17.51 -10.34
CA PRO A 154 22.87 -18.12 -9.04
C PRO A 154 22.58 -19.62 -9.10
N GLU A 155 23.19 -20.39 -8.20
CA GLU A 155 22.88 -21.82 -8.02
C GLU A 155 21.50 -22.05 -7.39
N THR A 156 20.83 -20.99 -6.93
CA THR A 156 19.50 -21.05 -6.33
C THR A 156 18.40 -20.86 -7.36
N MET A 157 17.24 -21.47 -7.11
CA MET A 157 16.07 -21.35 -8.00
C MET A 157 15.37 -20.00 -7.92
N ALA A 158 15.56 -19.26 -6.82
CA ALA A 158 15.03 -17.92 -6.64
C ALA A 158 16.16 -16.94 -6.33
N ALA A 159 16.05 -15.72 -6.85
CA ALA A 159 16.97 -14.63 -6.56
C ALA A 159 16.25 -13.29 -6.43
N VAL A 160 16.80 -12.37 -5.64
CA VAL A 160 16.18 -11.07 -5.36
C VAL A 160 17.20 -9.95 -5.59
N THR A 161 16.88 -9.01 -6.48
CA THR A 161 17.74 -7.85 -6.82
C THR A 161 17.01 -6.54 -6.64
N LEU A 162 17.75 -5.42 -6.62
CA LEU A 162 17.15 -4.12 -6.91
C LEU A 162 16.85 -3.98 -8.41
N ALA A 163 15.70 -3.39 -8.73
CA ALA A 163 15.46 -2.88 -10.07
C ALA A 163 16.45 -1.74 -10.32
N HIS A 164 17.24 -1.86 -11.38
CA HIS A 164 18.16 -0.81 -11.78
C HIS A 164 17.39 0.26 -12.56
N ALA A 165 17.62 1.54 -12.25
CA ALA A 165 17.03 2.64 -12.99
C ALA A 165 17.70 2.70 -14.37
N CYS A 166 17.03 2.14 -15.39
CA CYS A 166 17.57 2.12 -16.74
C CYS A 166 17.40 3.45 -17.44
N ALA A 167 18.51 3.97 -17.97
CA ALA A 167 18.48 5.09 -18.90
C ALA A 167 17.93 4.66 -20.28
N GLU A 168 18.14 3.40 -20.67
CA GLU A 168 17.72 2.83 -21.97
C GLU A 168 17.12 1.42 -21.77
N PRO A 169 16.08 1.02 -22.52
CA PRO A 169 15.50 -0.33 -22.45
C PRO A 169 16.53 -1.39 -22.89
N GLY A 170 16.88 -2.32 -21.99
CA GLY A 170 17.78 -3.46 -22.26
C GLY A 170 19.21 -3.33 -21.71
N GLU A 171 19.59 -2.17 -21.16
CA GLU A 171 20.95 -1.94 -20.60
C GLU A 171 21.12 -2.53 -19.18
N CYS A 172 20.03 -2.72 -18.44
CA CYS A 172 20.08 -3.20 -17.04
C CYS A 172 19.34 -4.51 -16.79
N ASP A 173 19.22 -5.35 -17.81
CA ASP A 173 18.89 -6.75 -17.53
C ASP A 173 20.05 -7.34 -16.72
N PRO A 174 19.85 -7.75 -15.45
CA PRO A 174 20.93 -8.36 -14.70
C PRO A 174 21.44 -9.58 -15.46
N ALA A 175 22.74 -9.89 -15.31
CA ALA A 175 23.42 -10.96 -16.06
C ALA A 175 23.01 -12.39 -15.63
N ILE A 176 21.74 -12.56 -15.24
CA ILE A 176 21.07 -13.80 -14.86
C ILE A 176 20.48 -14.52 -16.09
N GLY A 177 20.47 -13.84 -17.26
CA GLY A 177 20.12 -14.41 -18.57
C GLY A 177 18.63 -14.70 -18.77
N GLU A 178 18.25 -15.14 -19.98
CA GLU A 178 16.86 -15.51 -20.35
C GLU A 178 16.30 -16.71 -19.55
N THR A 179 17.12 -17.33 -18.69
CA THR A 179 16.76 -18.49 -17.88
C THR A 179 15.97 -18.16 -16.61
N PHE A 180 15.78 -16.89 -16.29
CA PHE A 180 15.02 -16.46 -15.12
C PHE A 180 13.88 -15.51 -15.52
N ALA A 181 12.68 -15.75 -14.99
CA ALA A 181 11.55 -14.86 -15.11
C ALA A 181 11.52 -13.88 -13.92
N GLY A 182 11.53 -12.58 -14.21
CA GLY A 182 11.54 -11.51 -13.22
C GLY A 182 10.14 -10.93 -12.94
N GLN A 183 9.80 -10.70 -11.67
CA GLN A 183 8.62 -9.94 -11.25
C GLN A 183 9.04 -8.80 -10.31
N GLY A 184 8.65 -7.57 -10.66
CA GLY A 184 8.93 -6.36 -9.90
C GLY A 184 7.93 -6.11 -8.76
N PHE A 185 8.46 -5.70 -7.60
CA PHE A 185 7.68 -5.33 -6.42
C PHE A 185 8.20 -4.00 -5.85
N PRO A 186 7.34 -2.98 -5.70
CA PRO A 186 7.76 -1.71 -5.12
C PRO A 186 8.13 -1.94 -3.65
N LEU A 187 9.35 -1.53 -3.28
CA LEU A 187 9.89 -1.58 -1.93
C LEU A 187 9.53 -0.31 -1.15
N ARG A 188 9.64 0.84 -1.82
CA ARG A 188 9.31 2.15 -1.26
C ARG A 188 8.54 2.94 -2.30
N SER A 189 7.48 3.58 -1.83
CA SER A 189 6.73 4.53 -2.62
C SER A 189 6.45 5.78 -1.80
N HIS A 190 6.40 6.92 -2.47
CA HIS A 190 5.95 8.16 -1.87
C HIS A 190 4.74 8.68 -2.61
N TRP A 191 3.95 9.47 -1.90
CA TRP A 191 2.83 10.17 -2.49
C TRP A 191 2.81 11.61 -1.99
N LEU A 192 2.43 12.50 -2.89
CA LEU A 192 2.45 13.93 -2.71
C LEU A 192 1.03 14.45 -3.00
N PRO A 193 0.39 15.22 -2.08
CA PRO A 193 -0.98 15.71 -2.26
C PRO A 193 -1.11 16.85 -3.29
N TRP A 194 -0.16 16.98 -4.21
CA TRP A 194 -0.07 18.11 -5.11
C TRP A 194 -1.14 17.98 -6.20
N GLY A 195 -1.90 19.05 -6.43
CA GLY A 195 -2.96 19.04 -7.42
C GLY A 195 -4.28 18.40 -6.95
N LEU A 196 -4.45 18.10 -5.65
CA LEU A 196 -5.75 17.72 -5.11
C LEU A 196 -6.70 18.92 -5.02
N TRP A 197 -7.78 18.91 -5.79
CA TRP A 197 -8.81 19.95 -5.75
C TRP A 197 -10.21 19.34 -5.89
N GLY A 198 -11.22 20.08 -5.42
CA GLY A 198 -12.63 19.70 -5.60
C GLY A 198 -12.99 18.33 -5.04
N GLN A 199 -13.52 17.45 -5.89
CA GLN A 199 -13.97 16.12 -5.49
C GLN A 199 -12.82 15.20 -5.07
N ASP A 200 -11.62 15.37 -5.63
CA ASP A 200 -10.46 14.53 -5.30
C ASP A 200 -9.94 14.84 -3.91
N LEU A 201 -9.95 16.12 -3.51
CA LEU A 201 -9.64 16.52 -2.15
C LEU A 201 -10.64 15.92 -1.16
N LEU A 202 -11.94 15.99 -1.47
CA LEU A 202 -12.98 15.44 -0.59
C LEU A 202 -12.87 13.92 -0.49
N ARG A 203 -12.61 13.24 -1.60
CA ARG A 203 -12.43 11.80 -1.67
C ARG A 203 -11.19 11.34 -0.90
N TRP A 204 -10.06 12.02 -1.05
CA TRP A 204 -8.87 11.76 -0.23
C TRP A 204 -9.15 12.04 1.26
N LEU A 205 -9.81 13.16 1.58
CA LEU A 205 -10.12 13.52 2.96
C LEU A 205 -11.07 12.52 3.63
N MET A 206 -12.04 11.96 2.91
CA MET A 206 -13.01 11.00 3.47
C MET A 206 -12.50 9.55 3.41
N PHE A 207 -11.95 9.12 2.28
CA PHE A 207 -11.64 7.72 1.98
C PHE A 207 -10.13 7.40 1.93
N GLY A 208 -9.26 8.42 1.89
CA GLY A 208 -7.81 8.23 1.69
C GLY A 208 -7.44 7.86 0.25
N GLU A 209 -8.41 7.89 -0.66
CA GLU A 209 -8.20 7.59 -2.08
C GLU A 209 -7.60 8.80 -2.80
N GLY A 210 -6.50 8.59 -3.51
CA GLY A 210 -5.81 9.61 -4.29
C GLY A 210 -5.06 8.99 -5.47
N ALA A 211 -4.29 9.82 -6.19
CA ALA A 211 -3.43 9.36 -7.28
C ALA A 211 -2.50 8.21 -6.86
N GLU A 212 -2.02 7.43 -7.84
CA GLU A 212 -1.08 6.35 -7.57
C GLU A 212 0.23 6.90 -6.99
N PRO A 213 0.77 6.26 -5.93
CA PRO A 213 2.06 6.62 -5.38
C PRO A 213 3.19 6.38 -6.39
N ILE A 214 4.19 7.25 -6.37
CA ILE A 214 5.39 7.11 -7.19
C ILE A 214 6.32 6.10 -6.49
N VAL A 215 6.83 5.13 -7.25
CA VAL A 215 7.75 4.10 -6.73
C VAL A 215 9.17 4.66 -6.73
N ASP A 216 9.78 4.72 -5.54
CA ASP A 216 11.16 5.19 -5.35
C ASP A 216 12.19 4.08 -5.53
N ARG A 217 11.85 2.90 -5.03
CA ARG A 217 12.69 1.70 -5.11
C ARG A 217 11.82 0.51 -5.38
N GLU A 218 12.32 -0.35 -6.24
CA GLU A 218 11.69 -1.59 -6.64
C GLU A 218 12.69 -2.73 -6.49
N VAL A 219 12.16 -3.89 -6.11
CA VAL A 219 12.89 -5.14 -5.93
C VAL A 219 12.32 -6.12 -6.94
N VAL A 220 13.19 -6.86 -7.62
CA VAL A 220 12.79 -7.87 -8.60
C VAL A 220 13.04 -9.25 -8.01
N LEU A 221 12.00 -10.08 -8.02
CA LEU A 221 12.10 -11.52 -7.77
C LEU A 221 12.36 -12.23 -9.08
N TRP A 222 13.44 -12.98 -9.14
CA TRP A 222 13.82 -13.81 -10.27
C TRP A 222 13.57 -15.27 -9.92
N VAL A 223 12.83 -15.98 -10.74
CA VAL A 223 12.58 -17.42 -10.59
C VAL A 223 13.12 -18.14 -11.81
N ALA A 224 13.90 -19.20 -11.58
CA ALA A 224 14.45 -20.02 -12.65
C ALA A 224 13.32 -20.63 -13.47
N ASP A 225 13.36 -20.49 -14.79
CA ASP A 225 12.43 -21.15 -15.69
C ASP A 225 12.73 -22.64 -15.68
N THR A 226 11.91 -23.40 -14.94
CA THR A 226 11.94 -24.86 -15.01
C THR A 226 11.27 -25.26 -16.31
N GLY A 227 12.03 -25.19 -17.41
CA GLY A 227 11.56 -25.56 -18.74
C GLY A 227 10.83 -26.91 -18.71
N SER A 228 9.57 -26.89 -19.11
CA SER A 228 8.76 -28.09 -19.37
C SER A 228 8.95 -28.60 -20.78
#